data_AF-A0A2K5X9X5-F1
#
_entry.id   AF-A0A2K5X9X5-F1
#
_cell.length_a   1.000
_cell.length_b   1.000
_cell.length_c   1.000
_cell.angle_alpha   90.00
_cell.angle_beta   90.00
_cell.angle_gamma   90.00
#
_symmetry.space_group_name_H-M   'P 1'
#
loop_
_entity.id
_entity.type
_entity.pdbx_description
1 polymer ?
#
loop_
_entity_poly.entity_id
_entity_poly.type
_entity_poly.pdbx_seq_one_letter_code
_entity_poly.pdbx_strand_id
1 'polypeptide(L)'
;MAELVREELSALAAIFCGPHEWEVLSRSETDGTVFRIHTKAEGFMDADIPLELVFHLPVNYPSCLPGISVNSERLTRAQCVTVKEKLLEQAESLMSEPMVHELVLWIQQNLRHILNQPETGSGNEKCTFSTSTTMDDGLWITLLHLDHMRAKTKYVKTVEKWASDLRLTGRLMFMGKIILILLQGDRNNLKVPKS
;
A
#
# COMPACT_ATOMS: atom_id res chain seq x y z
N MET A 1 -23.42 3.97 2.18
CA MET A 1 -22.49 3.96 1.04
C MET A 1 -23.08 4.88 -0.02
N ALA A 2 -22.31 5.82 -0.57
CA ALA A 2 -22.80 6.74 -1.60
C ALA A 2 -23.19 5.95 -2.87
N GLU A 3 -24.27 6.36 -3.55
CA GLU A 3 -24.80 5.66 -4.73
C GLU A 3 -23.73 5.49 -5.83
N LEU A 4 -22.88 6.50 -6.02
CA LEU A 4 -21.75 6.49 -6.97
C LEU A 4 -20.79 5.31 -6.73
N VAL A 5 -20.50 4.99 -5.48
CA VAL A 5 -19.57 3.88 -5.13
C VAL A 5 -20.22 2.53 -5.41
N ARG A 6 -21.54 2.43 -5.24
CA ARG A 6 -22.29 1.21 -5.54
C ARG A 6 -22.34 0.95 -7.04
N GLU A 7 -22.56 2.00 -7.83
CA GLU A 7 -22.51 1.94 -9.29
C GLU A 7 -21.11 1.58 -9.79
N GLU A 8 -20.06 2.21 -9.25
CA GLU A 8 -18.66 1.88 -9.61
C GLU A 8 -18.33 0.40 -9.32
N LEU A 9 -18.65 -0.10 -8.12
CA LEU A 9 -18.42 -1.51 -7.78
C LEU A 9 -19.20 -2.46 -8.70
N SER A 10 -20.41 -2.09 -9.09
CA SER A 10 -21.21 -2.88 -10.04
C SER A 10 -20.61 -2.87 -11.44
N ALA A 11 -20.10 -1.72 -11.89
CA ALA A 11 -19.44 -1.59 -13.18
C ALA A 11 -18.13 -2.40 -13.21
N LEU A 12 -17.30 -2.29 -12.17
CA LEU A 12 -16.06 -3.06 -12.04
C LEU A 12 -16.32 -4.57 -12.06
N ALA A 13 -17.34 -5.05 -11.34
CA ALA A 13 -17.70 -6.46 -11.36
C ALA A 13 -18.17 -6.95 -12.74
N ALA A 14 -18.75 -6.07 -13.56
CA ALA A 14 -19.15 -6.39 -14.93
C ALA A 14 -17.96 -6.38 -15.90
N ILE A 15 -17.00 -5.47 -15.70
CA ILE A 15 -15.79 -5.34 -16.51
C ILE A 15 -14.85 -6.54 -16.25
N PHE A 16 -14.60 -6.85 -14.97
CA PHE A 16 -13.74 -7.96 -14.53
C PHE A 16 -14.57 -9.22 -14.27
N CYS A 17 -15.22 -9.73 -15.31
CA CYS A 17 -16.13 -10.87 -15.23
C CYS A 17 -15.44 -12.24 -15.41
N GLY A 18 -14.12 -12.28 -15.65
CA GLY A 18 -13.38 -13.52 -15.78
C GLY A 18 -13.23 -14.30 -14.47
N PRO A 19 -12.89 -15.60 -14.54
CA PRO A 19 -12.74 -16.43 -13.36
C PRO A 19 -11.60 -15.89 -12.48
N HIS A 20 -11.91 -15.60 -11.22
CA HIS A 20 -11.00 -15.03 -10.23
C HIS A 20 -10.51 -13.61 -10.53
N GLU A 21 -11.04 -12.90 -11.53
CA GLU A 21 -10.61 -11.52 -11.84
C GLU A 21 -11.14 -10.50 -10.82
N TRP A 22 -12.30 -10.77 -10.22
CA TRP A 22 -12.94 -9.91 -9.25
C TRP A 22 -13.35 -10.68 -8.00
N GLU A 23 -13.02 -10.16 -6.83
CA GLU A 23 -13.45 -10.73 -5.56
C GLU A 23 -13.66 -9.66 -4.49
N VAL A 24 -14.81 -9.65 -3.83
CA VAL A 24 -15.05 -8.78 -2.67
C VAL A 24 -14.57 -9.51 -1.41
N LEU A 25 -13.54 -8.98 -0.75
CA LEU A 25 -12.92 -9.58 0.43
C LEU A 25 -13.71 -9.26 1.70
N SER A 26 -14.17 -8.03 1.83
CA SER A 26 -15.01 -7.60 2.95
C SER A 26 -15.88 -6.40 2.60
N ARG A 27 -17.03 -6.29 3.27
CA ARG A 27 -17.90 -5.12 3.19
C ARG A 27 -18.38 -4.79 4.59
N SER A 28 -18.09 -3.57 5.03
CA SER A 28 -18.46 -3.03 6.33
C SER A 28 -19.11 -1.67 6.14
N GLU A 29 -20.14 -1.38 6.94
CA GLU A 29 -20.77 -0.06 6.96
C GLU A 29 -19.88 1.01 7.59
N THR A 30 -18.98 0.61 8.51
CA THR A 30 -18.09 1.53 9.25
C THR A 30 -16.74 1.68 8.57
N ASP A 31 -16.19 0.58 8.07
CA ASP A 31 -14.83 0.55 7.52
C ASP A 31 -14.82 0.62 5.99
N GLY A 32 -15.99 0.50 5.34
CA GLY A 32 -16.12 0.55 3.90
C GLY A 32 -15.94 -0.81 3.21
N THR A 33 -15.55 -0.81 1.94
CA THR A 33 -15.48 -2.05 1.13
C THR A 33 -14.04 -2.36 0.77
N VAL A 34 -13.63 -3.63 0.93
CA VAL A 34 -12.35 -4.14 0.44
C VAL A 34 -12.62 -5.17 -0.64
N PHE A 35 -11.98 -5.01 -1.79
CA PHE A 35 -12.06 -5.95 -2.90
C PHE A 35 -10.70 -6.10 -3.58
N ARG A 36 -10.60 -7.17 -4.36
CA ARG A 36 -9.42 -7.56 -5.10
C ARG A 36 -9.77 -7.65 -6.58
N ILE A 37 -8.87 -7.12 -7.40
CA ILE A 37 -8.88 -7.22 -8.85
C ILE A 37 -7.60 -7.94 -9.27
N HIS A 38 -7.72 -9.05 -9.98
CA HIS A 38 -6.62 -9.61 -10.73
C HIS A 38 -6.68 -9.11 -12.16
N THR A 39 -5.58 -8.49 -12.60
CA THR A 39 -5.46 -7.97 -13.96
C THR A 39 -4.11 -8.34 -14.54
N LYS A 40 -3.98 -8.21 -15.85
CA LYS A 40 -2.71 -8.29 -16.56
C LYS A 40 -2.31 -6.90 -17.05
N ALA A 41 -1.04 -6.58 -16.99
CA ALA A 41 -0.50 -5.33 -17.47
C ALA A 41 0.62 -5.59 -18.48
N GLU A 42 0.80 -4.64 -19.41
CA GLU A 42 1.86 -4.74 -20.42
C GLU A 42 3.23 -4.68 -19.75
N GLY A 43 3.91 -5.81 -19.74
CA GLY A 43 5.20 -5.99 -19.09
C GLY A 43 6.41 -5.75 -19.99
N PHE A 44 7.57 -6.17 -19.49
CA PHE A 44 8.79 -6.21 -20.29
C PHE A 44 8.63 -7.24 -21.43
N MET A 45 9.05 -6.88 -22.64
CA MET A 45 9.12 -7.78 -23.80
C MET A 45 7.76 -8.33 -24.31
N ASP A 46 6.71 -7.52 -24.32
CA ASP A 46 5.34 -7.88 -24.79
C ASP A 46 4.71 -9.09 -24.06
N ALA A 47 5.24 -9.44 -22.88
CA ALA A 47 4.65 -10.45 -22.01
C ALA A 47 3.77 -9.80 -20.95
N ASP A 48 2.52 -10.23 -20.87
CA ASP A 48 1.59 -9.84 -19.82
C ASP A 48 2.15 -10.18 -18.42
N ILE A 49 2.20 -9.17 -17.54
CA ILE A 49 2.54 -9.32 -16.13
C ILE A 49 1.25 -9.43 -15.31
N PRO A 50 1.04 -10.52 -14.55
CA PRO A 50 -0.10 -10.63 -13.65
C PRO A 50 0.07 -9.68 -12.47
N LEU A 51 -0.97 -8.90 -12.18
CA LEU A 51 -1.08 -7.98 -11.07
C LEU A 51 -2.27 -8.36 -10.20
N GLU A 52 -2.04 -8.37 -8.90
CA GLU A 52 -3.06 -8.43 -7.86
C GLU A 52 -3.17 -7.03 -7.23
N LEU A 53 -4.32 -6.39 -7.45
CA LEU A 53 -4.63 -5.08 -6.92
C LEU A 53 -5.72 -5.23 -5.86
N VAL A 54 -5.42 -4.82 -4.62
CA VAL A 54 -6.40 -4.80 -3.54
C VAL A 54 -6.73 -3.34 -3.22
N PHE A 55 -8.02 -3.03 -3.31
CA PHE A 55 -8.55 -1.71 -3.03
C PHE A 55 -9.38 -1.74 -1.75
N HIS A 56 -9.17 -0.73 -0.92
CA HIS A 56 -10.00 -0.41 0.23
C HIS A 56 -10.67 0.94 -0.01
N LEU A 57 -11.99 0.93 -0.14
CA LEU A 57 -12.80 2.12 -0.28
C LEU A 57 -13.38 2.47 1.09
N PRO A 58 -12.82 3.46 1.80
CA PRO A 58 -13.38 3.94 3.05
C PRO A 58 -14.74 4.61 2.82
N VAL A 59 -15.50 4.82 3.90
CA VAL A 59 -16.86 5.41 3.83
C VAL A 59 -16.91 6.82 3.24
N ASN A 60 -15.79 7.54 3.26
CA ASN A 60 -15.66 8.90 2.72
C ASN A 60 -15.20 8.95 1.26
N TYR A 61 -14.92 7.80 0.64
CA TYR A 61 -14.59 7.73 -0.78
C TYR A 61 -15.80 8.15 -1.65
N PRO A 62 -15.63 8.90 -2.75
CA PRO A 62 -14.37 9.32 -3.40
C PRO A 62 -13.77 10.65 -2.90
N SER A 63 -14.29 11.23 -1.81
CA SER A 63 -13.74 12.46 -1.22
C SER A 63 -12.43 12.23 -0.46
N CYS A 64 -11.98 10.99 -0.33
CA CYS A 64 -10.66 10.62 0.14
C CYS A 64 -10.06 9.49 -0.72
N LEU A 65 -8.75 9.32 -0.65
CA LEU A 65 -8.03 8.33 -1.45
C LEU A 65 -8.41 6.89 -1.04
N PRO A 66 -8.49 5.97 -2.01
CA PRO A 66 -8.62 4.56 -1.71
C PRO A 66 -7.31 4.02 -1.12
N GLY A 67 -7.42 3.03 -0.24
CA GLY A 67 -6.27 2.23 0.17
C GLY A 67 -5.88 1.28 -0.96
N ILE A 68 -4.64 1.36 -1.45
CA ILE A 68 -4.14 0.53 -2.55
C ILE A 68 -3.04 -0.40 -2.05
N SER A 69 -3.14 -1.68 -2.39
CA SER A 69 -2.06 -2.65 -2.27
C SER A 69 -1.82 -3.33 -3.61
N VAL A 70 -0.55 -3.44 -4.00
CA VAL A 70 -0.11 -4.01 -5.27
C VAL A 70 0.77 -5.21 -4.97
N ASN A 71 0.44 -6.34 -5.59
CA ASN A 71 1.20 -7.56 -5.47
C ASN A 71 1.34 -8.23 -6.84
N SER A 72 2.46 -8.90 -7.09
CA SER A 72 2.69 -9.60 -8.34
C SER A 72 3.77 -10.66 -8.13
N GLU A 73 3.58 -11.81 -8.77
CA GLU A 73 4.58 -12.89 -8.76
C GLU A 73 5.82 -12.55 -9.61
N ARG A 74 5.70 -11.60 -10.55
CA ARG A 74 6.78 -11.22 -11.48
C ARG A 74 7.48 -9.92 -11.12
N LEU A 75 6.95 -9.15 -10.17
CA LEU A 75 7.57 -7.91 -9.71
C LEU A 75 8.30 -8.13 -8.38
N THR A 76 9.40 -7.40 -8.21
CA THR A 76 10.05 -7.33 -6.90
C THR A 76 9.22 -6.51 -5.93
N ARG A 77 9.44 -6.72 -4.63
CA ARG A 77 8.76 -5.94 -3.59
C ARG A 77 9.00 -4.43 -3.72
N ALA A 78 10.19 -4.01 -4.16
CA ALA A 78 10.51 -2.61 -4.40
C ALA A 78 9.66 -2.04 -5.54
N GLN A 79 9.58 -2.75 -6.67
CA GLN A 79 8.74 -2.35 -7.81
C GLN A 79 7.25 -2.27 -7.44
N CYS A 80 6.73 -3.19 -6.63
CA CYS A 80 5.36 -3.10 -6.14
C CYS A 80 5.10 -1.84 -5.30
N VAL A 81 6.09 -1.40 -4.51
CA VAL A 81 6.01 -0.14 -3.74
C VAL A 81 6.00 1.06 -4.69
N THR A 82 6.91 1.11 -5.66
CA THR A 82 6.96 2.18 -6.66
C THR A 82 5.65 2.28 -7.45
N VAL A 83 5.10 1.15 -7.88
CA VAL A 83 3.81 1.10 -8.59
C VAL A 83 2.67 1.59 -7.71
N LYS A 84 2.64 1.18 -6.45
CA LYS A 84 1.65 1.66 -5.48
C LYS A 84 1.73 3.18 -5.30
N GLU A 85 2.93 3.73 -5.13
CA GLU A 85 3.14 5.18 -4.95
C GLU A 85 2.64 5.95 -6.18
N LYS A 86 2.99 5.48 -7.38
CA LYS A 86 2.52 6.09 -8.63
C LYS A 86 1.00 6.01 -8.80
N LEU A 87 0.37 4.90 -8.40
CA LEU A 87 -1.09 4.78 -8.38
C LEU A 87 -1.75 5.77 -7.40
N LEU A 88 -1.13 6.01 -6.24
CA LEU A 88 -1.63 7.00 -5.29
C LEU A 88 -1.48 8.43 -5.83
N GLU A 89 -0.36 8.76 -6.48
CA GLU A 89 -0.17 10.05 -7.16
C GLU A 89 -1.26 10.27 -8.24
N GLN A 90 -1.60 9.25 -9.03
CA GLN A 90 -2.69 9.34 -10.00
C GLN A 90 -4.06 9.48 -9.33
N ALA A 91 -4.29 8.80 -8.21
CA ALA A 91 -5.55 8.91 -7.47
C ALA A 91 -5.78 10.33 -6.94
N GLU A 92 -4.72 11.06 -6.57
CA GLU A 92 -4.83 12.46 -6.18
C GLU A 92 -5.33 13.37 -7.32
N SER A 93 -4.95 13.07 -8.56
CA SER A 93 -5.41 13.83 -9.74
C SER A 93 -6.88 13.58 -10.10
N LEU A 94 -7.44 12.46 -9.66
CA LEU A 94 -8.82 12.02 -9.95
C LEU A 94 -9.77 12.24 -8.75
N MET A 95 -9.37 13.07 -7.77
CA MET A 95 -10.13 13.25 -6.54
C MET A 95 -11.57 13.72 -6.77
N SER A 96 -12.47 13.25 -5.91
CA SER A 96 -13.92 13.52 -5.93
C SER A 96 -14.74 12.76 -6.97
N GLU A 97 -14.11 11.95 -7.81
CA GLU A 97 -14.79 11.04 -8.76
C GLU A 97 -14.44 9.57 -8.48
N PRO A 98 -15.33 8.61 -8.81
CA PRO A 98 -14.98 7.20 -8.83
C PRO A 98 -13.81 6.96 -9.80
N MET A 99 -12.71 6.43 -9.30
CA MET A 99 -11.40 6.41 -9.97
C MET A 99 -10.77 5.03 -10.08
N VAL A 100 -11.36 3.99 -9.47
CA VAL A 100 -10.72 2.67 -9.39
C VAL A 100 -10.49 2.10 -10.79
N HIS A 101 -11.49 2.20 -11.67
CA HIS A 101 -11.37 1.70 -13.03
C HIS A 101 -10.25 2.41 -13.80
N GLU A 102 -10.19 3.74 -13.71
CA GLU A 102 -9.15 4.54 -14.35
C GLU A 102 -7.75 4.20 -13.84
N LEU A 103 -7.61 4.00 -12.53
CA LEU A 103 -6.35 3.56 -11.93
C LEU A 103 -5.91 2.18 -12.46
N VAL A 104 -6.85 1.25 -12.61
CA VAL A 104 -6.56 -0.08 -13.17
C VAL A 104 -6.13 0.03 -14.63
N LEU A 105 -6.85 0.77 -15.46
CA LEU A 105 -6.46 1.01 -16.86
C LEU A 105 -5.10 1.69 -16.96
N TRP A 106 -4.86 2.70 -16.12
CA TRP A 106 -3.61 3.44 -16.12
C TRP A 106 -2.43 2.52 -15.84
N ILE A 107 -2.51 1.65 -14.83
CA ILE A 107 -1.38 0.74 -14.55
C ILE A 107 -1.21 -0.33 -15.62
N GLN A 108 -2.30 -0.82 -16.22
CA GLN A 108 -2.23 -1.77 -17.34
C GLN A 108 -1.37 -1.22 -18.50
N GLN A 109 -1.49 0.09 -18.78
CA GLN A 109 -0.80 0.76 -19.89
C GLN A 109 0.58 1.34 -19.52
N ASN A 110 0.77 1.73 -18.25
CA ASN A 110 1.96 2.45 -17.79
C ASN A 110 2.94 1.60 -16.99
N LEU A 111 2.63 0.32 -16.70
CA LEU A 111 3.53 -0.54 -15.92
C LEU A 111 4.94 -0.61 -16.53
N ARG A 112 5.06 -0.84 -17.85
CA ARG A 112 6.35 -0.83 -18.53
C ARG A 112 7.15 0.46 -18.32
N HIS A 113 6.50 1.62 -18.30
CA HIS A 113 7.18 2.91 -18.18
C HIS A 113 7.68 3.12 -16.76
N ILE A 114 6.89 2.74 -15.77
CA ILE A 114 7.25 2.82 -14.34
C ILE A 114 8.46 1.91 -14.06
N LEU A 115 8.46 0.70 -14.62
CA LEU A 115 9.52 -0.27 -14.37
C LEU A 115 10.80 0.00 -15.19
N ASN A 116 10.68 0.69 -16.33
CA ASN A 116 11.82 1.07 -17.18
C ASN A 116 12.49 2.38 -16.77
N GLN A 117 11.91 3.17 -15.85
CA GLN A 117 12.59 4.38 -15.38
C GLN A 117 13.79 3.99 -14.52
N PRO A 118 15.04 4.24 -14.97
CA PRO A 118 16.17 4.21 -14.05
C PRO A 118 16.01 5.42 -13.13
N GLU A 119 16.06 5.19 -11.82
CA GLU A 119 16.14 6.19 -10.75
C GLU A 119 16.98 7.41 -11.20
N THR A 120 16.33 8.43 -11.76
CA THR A 120 16.99 9.67 -12.22
C THR A 120 16.16 10.80 -11.67
N GLY A 121 16.69 11.44 -10.63
CA GLY A 121 16.06 12.57 -9.98
C GLY A 121 15.78 13.72 -10.94
N SER A 122 14.61 14.33 -10.82
CA SER A 122 14.33 15.68 -11.29
C SER A 122 13.17 16.23 -10.46
N GLY A 123 13.49 17.15 -9.56
CA GLY A 123 12.51 17.81 -8.70
C GLY A 123 11.83 19.00 -9.37
N ASN A 124 10.65 19.33 -8.86
CA ASN A 124 10.16 20.70 -8.63
C ASN A 124 8.84 20.62 -7.82
N GLU A 125 8.89 20.79 -6.49
CA GLU A 125 8.48 21.98 -5.71
C GLU A 125 6.94 22.10 -5.54
N LYS A 126 6.31 22.26 -4.37
CA LYS A 126 6.70 22.48 -2.97
C LYS A 126 5.44 22.26 -2.11
N CYS A 127 5.46 21.32 -1.17
CA CYS A 127 4.73 21.49 0.09
C CYS A 127 5.55 20.89 1.22
N THR A 128 6.05 21.80 2.04
CA THR A 128 6.97 21.63 3.15
C THR A 128 6.41 20.71 4.23
N PHE A 129 7.06 19.57 4.45
CA PHE A 129 7.46 19.15 5.79
C PHE A 129 8.94 18.75 5.75
N SER A 130 9.77 19.56 6.40
CA SER A 130 11.19 19.36 6.63
C SER A 130 11.47 17.94 7.13
N THR A 131 12.50 17.21 6.67
CA THR A 131 13.91 17.50 7.00
C THR A 131 14.87 16.60 6.19
N SER A 132 15.87 17.26 5.59
CA SER A 132 17.21 16.83 5.14
C SER A 132 17.40 15.67 4.15
N THR A 133 17.86 16.08 2.97
CA THR A 133 18.84 15.44 2.07
C THR A 133 19.98 14.71 2.81
N THR A 134 20.32 13.48 2.40
CA THR A 134 21.68 12.97 2.12
C THR A 134 21.62 11.48 1.75
N MET A 135 22.54 11.08 0.88
CA MET A 135 23.00 9.72 0.54
C MET A 135 22.38 8.54 1.31
N ASP A 136 21.88 7.55 0.56
CA ASP A 136 21.76 6.11 0.89
C ASP A 136 22.23 5.71 2.30
N ASP A 137 21.44 6.00 3.33
CA ASP A 137 21.45 5.28 4.61
C ASP A 137 20.23 5.64 5.48
N GLY A 138 19.60 4.62 6.06
CA GLY A 138 19.20 4.74 7.47
C GLY A 138 17.74 5.02 7.88
N LEU A 139 16.72 4.96 7.01
CA LEU A 139 15.32 4.96 7.50
C LEU A 139 14.48 3.83 6.93
N TRP A 140 14.44 2.73 7.68
CA TRP A 140 13.65 1.55 7.40
C TRP A 140 12.40 1.53 8.28
N ILE A 141 11.27 1.10 7.72
CA ILE A 141 10.02 0.95 8.45
C ILE A 141 9.59 -0.51 8.36
N THR A 142 9.25 -1.11 9.49
CA THR A 142 8.76 -2.49 9.60
C THR A 142 7.46 -2.52 10.38
N LEU A 143 6.49 -3.29 9.88
CA LEU A 143 5.24 -3.58 10.57
C LEU A 143 5.26 -5.05 11.01
N LEU A 144 5.12 -5.28 12.31
CA LEU A 144 5.11 -6.60 12.93
C LEU A 144 3.70 -6.92 13.41
N HIS A 145 3.22 -8.12 13.09
CA HIS A 145 2.00 -8.66 13.66
C HIS A 145 2.33 -9.52 14.90
N LEU A 146 1.67 -9.22 16.01
CA LEU A 146 1.73 -9.96 17.25
C LEU A 146 0.43 -10.75 17.43
N ASP A 147 0.56 -12.07 17.47
CA ASP A 147 -0.57 -13.00 17.58
C ASP A 147 -1.28 -12.91 18.94
N HIS A 148 -0.52 -12.82 20.05
CA HIS A 148 -1.10 -12.71 21.38
C HIS A 148 -0.19 -11.99 22.37
N MET A 149 -0.78 -11.15 23.23
CA MET A 149 -0.07 -10.43 24.29
C MET A 149 -0.62 -10.81 25.66
N ARG A 150 0.05 -11.76 26.32
CA ARG A 150 -0.41 -12.34 27.59
C ARG A 150 -0.39 -11.34 28.77
N ALA A 151 0.50 -10.36 28.74
CA ALA A 151 0.66 -9.36 29.81
C ALA A 151 0.95 -7.95 29.25
N LYS A 152 -0.10 -7.25 28.79
CA LYS A 152 -0.01 -5.98 28.05
C LYS A 152 1.01 -4.98 28.60
N THR A 153 0.91 -4.63 29.87
CA THR A 153 1.79 -3.62 30.50
C THR A 153 3.25 -4.06 30.57
N LYS A 154 3.53 -5.35 30.75
CA LYS A 154 4.90 -5.88 30.77
C LYS A 154 5.49 -5.88 29.36
N TYR A 155 4.73 -6.34 28.37
CA TYR A 155 5.16 -6.38 26.98
C TYR A 155 5.39 -4.98 26.40
N VAL A 156 4.50 -4.03 26.66
CA VAL A 156 4.68 -2.64 26.19
C VAL A 156 5.96 -2.05 26.77
N LYS A 157 6.21 -2.20 28.08
CA LYS A 157 7.47 -1.73 28.69
C LYS A 157 8.71 -2.40 28.11
N THR A 158 8.64 -3.69 27.78
CA THR A 158 9.75 -4.41 27.14
C THR A 158 10.00 -3.92 25.71
N VAL A 159 8.94 -3.71 24.94
CA VAL A 159 9.03 -3.19 23.56
C VAL A 159 9.51 -1.73 23.54
N GLU A 160 9.02 -0.89 24.46
CA GLU A 160 9.50 0.49 24.65
C GLU A 160 10.99 0.51 25.01
N LYS A 161 11.42 -0.40 25.90
CA LYS A 161 12.83 -0.53 26.26
C LYS A 161 13.68 -0.96 25.06
N TRP A 162 13.27 -1.98 24.30
CA TRP A 162 13.98 -2.40 23.09
C TRP A 162 14.02 -1.32 22.01
N ALA A 163 12.91 -0.59 21.83
CA ALA A 163 12.86 0.52 20.89
C ALA A 163 13.83 1.64 21.31
N SER A 164 13.89 1.97 22.60
CA SER A 164 14.86 2.93 23.14
C SER A 164 16.30 2.45 23.00
N ASP A 165 16.58 1.18 23.31
CA ASP A 165 17.93 0.58 23.23
C ASP A 165 18.45 0.56 21.78
N LEU A 166 17.55 0.33 20.81
CA LEU A 166 17.88 0.27 19.37
C LEU A 166 17.72 1.62 18.65
N ARG A 167 17.40 2.70 19.38
CA ARG A 167 17.08 4.04 18.82
C ARG A 167 16.00 4.01 17.73
N LEU A 168 15.03 3.11 17.89
CA LEU A 168 13.90 2.96 16.99
C LEU A 168 12.72 3.80 17.50
N THR A 169 12.03 4.46 16.58
CA THR A 169 10.75 5.10 16.85
C THR A 169 9.64 4.12 16.49
N GLY A 170 8.67 3.90 17.38
CA GLY A 170 7.64 2.90 17.10
C GLY A 170 6.28 3.24 17.67
N ARG A 171 5.24 2.68 17.08
CA ARG A 171 3.86 2.80 17.54
C ARG A 171 3.20 1.44 17.62
N LEU A 172 2.58 1.18 18.77
CA LEU A 172 1.85 -0.05 19.01
C LEU A 172 0.35 0.19 18.83
N MET A 173 -0.27 -0.56 17.93
CA MET A 173 -1.66 -0.44 17.53
C MET A 173 -2.41 -1.71 17.96
N PHE A 174 -3.54 -1.51 18.64
CA PHE A 174 -4.41 -2.59 19.09
C PHE A 174 -5.74 -2.50 18.33
N MET A 175 -5.97 -3.40 17.39
CA MET A 175 -7.19 -3.48 16.58
C MET A 175 -7.93 -4.78 16.92
N GLY A 176 -8.71 -4.75 18.00
CA GLY A 176 -9.44 -5.93 18.48
C GLY A 176 -8.49 -7.06 18.92
N LYS A 177 -8.50 -8.17 18.18
CA LYS A 177 -7.59 -9.32 18.41
C LYS A 177 -6.22 -9.12 17.76
N ILE A 178 -6.10 -8.19 16.81
CA ILE A 178 -4.88 -7.95 16.05
C ILE A 178 -4.02 -6.94 16.80
N ILE A 179 -2.76 -7.28 17.05
CA ILE A 179 -1.79 -6.38 17.66
C ILE A 179 -0.69 -6.10 16.62
N LEU A 180 -0.48 -4.83 16.30
CA LEU A 180 0.53 -4.39 15.33
C LEU A 180 1.59 -3.53 16.01
N ILE A 181 2.85 -3.76 15.70
CA ILE A 181 3.96 -2.88 16.07
C ILE A 181 4.54 -2.28 14.80
N LEU A 182 4.42 -0.97 14.66
CA LEU A 182 5.15 -0.20 13.68
C LEU A 182 6.49 0.21 14.29
N LEU A 183 7.59 -0.08 13.61
CA LEU A 183 8.93 0.35 14.00
C LEU A 183 9.59 1.08 12.83
N GLN A 184 10.23 2.19 13.13
CA GLN A 184 10.93 3.08 12.22
C GLN A 184 12.33 3.34 12.77
N GLY A 185 13.36 3.14 11.96
CA GLY A 185 14.73 3.45 12.36
C GLY A 185 15.75 2.87 11.38
N ASP A 186 16.99 2.77 11.80
CA ASP A 186 18.09 2.40 10.92
C ASP A 186 18.00 0.93 10.44
N ARG A 187 18.42 0.67 9.18
CA ARG A 187 18.43 -0.67 8.56
C ARG A 187 19.19 -1.68 9.42
N ASN A 188 20.29 -1.28 10.04
CA ASN A 188 21.15 -2.13 10.84
C ASN A 188 20.52 -2.49 12.20
N ASN A 189 19.55 -1.70 12.65
CA ASN A 189 18.84 -1.92 13.91
C ASN A 189 17.52 -2.68 13.73
N LEU A 190 16.96 -2.72 12.52
CA LEU A 190 15.70 -3.42 12.21
C LEU A 190 15.89 -4.83 11.66
N LYS A 191 17.06 -5.15 11.09
CA LYS A 191 17.34 -6.45 10.50
C LYS A 191 18.60 -7.05 11.13
N VAL A 192 18.43 -8.12 11.91
CA VAL A 192 19.56 -8.93 12.37
C VAL A 192 20.21 -9.55 11.12
N PRO A 193 21.51 -9.29 10.84
CA PRO A 193 22.21 -9.98 9.78
C PRO A 193 22.21 -11.47 10.09
N LYS A 194 21.76 -12.30 9.13
CA LYS A 194 21.91 -13.75 9.24
C LYS A 194 23.41 -14.04 9.10
N SER A 195 24.05 -14.48 10.18
CA SER A 195 25.37 -15.13 10.13
C SER A 195 25.28 -16.50 9.47
#